data_AF-A0A1I9YMC8-F1
#
_entry.id   AF-A0A1I9YMC8-F1
#
_cell.length_a   1.000
_cell.length_b   1.000
_cell.length_c   1.000
_cell.angle_alpha   90.00
_cell.angle_beta   90.00
_cell.angle_gamma   90.00
#
_symmetry.space_group_name_H-M   'P 1'
#
loop_
_entity.id
_entity.type
_entity.pdbx_description
1 polymer ?
#
loop_
_entity_poly.entity_id
_entity_poly.type
_entity_poly.pdbx_seq_one_letter_code
_entity_poly.pdbx_strand_id
1 'polypeptide(L)'
;MTRYRVYCDVATGVALLFACVTTIALAAGPQDSNNAADRPAAVDDDTGAVRLPLARLAAALAPDARLQLFTVTDQPGLHVMQAASLEQQGAMFTRVVALLERRDMPRDRVVSAAAIAAHARRFGTDPAGLTAGNNFSTEELTHFFELAREQGVVLNQGERTLQTILVRWRLIREEQGTWKAANAHDFLITIPGLGRARGGETIDATVRAAILSHELGHWQYFSDGAYAHVCRAFWWQVLSFEERAELTRQLENLGYDPSDRIVIDEMQAYLLHTPARYMPIIDTPGPGGVDVGKVRRRLQEAVARAGG
;
A
#
# COMPACT_ATOMS: atom_id res chain seq x y z
N MET A 1 12.56 -0.30 15.83
CA MET A 1 11.15 -0.58 16.15
C MET A 1 10.43 -0.79 14.83
N THR A 2 10.14 -2.04 14.50
CA THR A 2 9.51 -2.45 13.23
C THR A 2 8.12 -1.85 13.11
N ARG A 3 7.72 -1.41 11.89
CA ARG A 3 6.41 -0.80 11.57
C ARG A 3 5.18 -1.57 12.11
N TYR A 4 5.38 -2.83 12.52
CA TYR A 4 4.33 -3.74 12.98
C TYR A 4 4.61 -4.40 14.36
N ARG A 5 5.61 -3.94 15.13
CA ARG A 5 5.83 -4.49 16.50
C ARG A 5 4.70 -4.14 17.49
N VAL A 6 3.82 -3.21 17.11
CA VAL A 6 2.61 -2.84 17.86
C VAL A 6 1.52 -3.94 17.80
N TYR A 7 1.67 -4.95 16.95
CA TYR A 7 0.64 -5.97 16.73
C TYR A 7 0.63 -7.12 17.75
N CYS A 8 1.66 -7.27 18.60
CA CYS A 8 1.80 -8.46 19.45
C CYS A 8 1.49 -8.29 20.94
N ASP A 9 1.21 -7.08 21.44
CA ASP A 9 1.03 -6.86 22.89
C ASP A 9 -0.35 -6.28 23.25
N VAL A 10 -1.46 -6.94 22.86
CA VAL A 10 -2.72 -6.87 23.63
C VAL A 10 -3.53 -8.16 23.43
N ALA A 11 -3.28 -9.18 24.24
CA ALA A 11 -4.18 -10.32 24.40
C ALA A 11 -4.50 -10.49 25.88
N THR A 12 -5.54 -9.80 26.36
CA THR A 12 -6.28 -10.25 27.54
C THR A 12 -7.68 -9.63 27.60
N GLY A 13 -8.68 -10.49 27.44
CA GLY A 13 -10.00 -10.38 28.08
C GLY A 13 -10.92 -9.25 27.64
N VAL A 14 -12.00 -9.59 26.94
CA VAL A 14 -13.38 -9.48 27.44
C VAL A 14 -14.32 -9.99 26.33
N ALA A 15 -15.07 -11.03 26.65
CA ALA A 15 -16.19 -11.50 25.85
C ALA A 15 -17.42 -10.60 26.14
N LEU A 16 -18.11 -10.10 25.11
CA LEU A 16 -19.52 -9.70 25.25
C LEU A 16 -20.26 -9.58 23.90
N LEU A 17 -21.25 -10.47 23.79
CA LEU A 17 -22.55 -10.43 23.11
C LEU A 17 -22.79 -9.54 21.86
N PHE A 18 -23.17 -10.23 20.78
CA PHE A 18 -23.84 -9.72 19.58
C PHE A 18 -25.36 -9.55 19.80
N ALA A 19 -25.88 -8.36 19.48
CA ALA A 19 -27.22 -8.04 18.94
C ALA A 19 -27.19 -6.53 18.63
N CYS A 20 -27.77 -5.94 17.57
CA CYS A 20 -28.93 -6.30 16.78
C CYS A 20 -28.84 -5.64 15.39
N VAL A 21 -29.51 -6.26 14.43
CA VAL A 21 -29.72 -5.87 13.04
C VAL A 21 -30.58 -4.61 12.92
N THR A 22 -30.23 -3.70 12.00
CA THR A 22 -31.23 -2.84 11.36
C THR A 22 -30.92 -2.67 9.87
N THR A 23 -31.80 -3.20 9.05
CA THR A 23 -31.85 -3.12 7.58
C THR A 23 -32.43 -1.79 7.13
N ILE A 24 -31.78 -1.13 6.17
CA ILE A 24 -32.41 -0.09 5.34
C ILE A 24 -32.64 -0.72 3.96
N ALA A 25 -33.92 -0.91 3.61
CA ALA A 25 -34.35 -1.36 2.29
C ALA A 25 -34.45 -0.15 1.36
N LEU A 26 -33.74 -0.19 0.23
CA LEU A 26 -33.97 0.70 -0.91
C LEU A 26 -34.66 -0.10 -2.01
N ALA A 27 -35.71 0.49 -2.55
CA ALA A 27 -36.62 -0.10 -3.53
C ALA A 27 -35.90 -0.49 -4.82
N ALA A 28 -36.12 -1.73 -5.26
CA ALA A 28 -35.62 -2.26 -6.53
C ALA A 28 -36.51 -1.78 -7.68
N GLY A 29 -35.92 -0.99 -8.59
CA GLY A 29 -36.38 -0.90 -9.98
C GLY A 29 -35.99 -2.17 -10.75
N PRO A 30 -36.58 -2.42 -11.93
CA PRO A 30 -36.35 -3.65 -12.68
C PRO A 30 -34.88 -3.79 -13.08
N GLN A 31 -34.25 -4.87 -12.60
CA GLN A 31 -32.86 -5.23 -12.89
C GLN A 31 -32.75 -5.77 -14.33
N ASP A 32 -32.06 -5.02 -15.18
CA ASP A 32 -31.40 -5.62 -16.34
C ASP A 32 -30.32 -6.59 -15.84
N SER A 33 -30.45 -7.87 -16.20
CA SER A 33 -29.62 -9.00 -15.75
C SER A 33 -28.20 -9.02 -16.33
N ASN A 34 -27.59 -7.86 -16.56
CA ASN A 34 -26.22 -7.70 -17.03
C ASN A 34 -25.29 -7.33 -15.86
N ASN A 35 -25.44 -8.04 -14.74
CA ASN A 35 -24.66 -7.78 -13.55
C ASN A 35 -23.21 -8.25 -13.79
N ALA A 36 -22.34 -7.32 -14.19
CA ALA A 36 -20.91 -7.58 -14.41
C ALA A 36 -20.22 -8.24 -13.20
N ALA A 37 -20.83 -8.13 -12.01
CA ALA A 37 -20.41 -8.76 -10.76
C ALA A 37 -20.45 -10.31 -10.75
N ASP A 38 -21.23 -10.95 -11.63
CA ASP A 38 -21.38 -12.41 -11.68
C ASP A 38 -20.52 -13.10 -12.76
N ARG A 39 -19.72 -12.35 -13.53
CA ARG A 39 -18.80 -12.96 -14.49
C ARG A 39 -17.64 -13.65 -13.76
N PRO A 40 -17.32 -14.91 -14.10
CA PRO A 40 -16.18 -15.60 -13.51
C PRO A 40 -14.87 -14.88 -13.84
N ALA A 41 -13.92 -14.91 -12.90
CA ALA A 41 -12.60 -14.34 -13.11
C ALA A 41 -11.93 -15.02 -14.32
N ALA A 42 -11.51 -14.22 -15.30
CA ALA A 42 -10.83 -14.72 -16.49
C ALA A 42 -9.32 -14.60 -16.29
N VAL A 43 -8.56 -15.62 -16.72
CA VAL A 43 -7.11 -15.52 -16.81
C VAL A 43 -6.77 -14.94 -18.17
N ASP A 44 -5.94 -13.90 -18.20
CA ASP A 44 -5.35 -13.40 -19.42
C ASP A 44 -4.20 -14.33 -19.82
N ASP A 45 -4.37 -15.08 -20.92
CA ASP A 45 -3.42 -16.13 -21.32
C ASP A 45 -2.00 -15.61 -21.62
N ASP A 46 -1.89 -14.35 -22.01
CA ASP A 46 -0.64 -13.71 -22.41
C ASP A 46 0.16 -13.28 -21.16
N THR A 47 -0.51 -12.54 -20.28
CA THR A 47 0.12 -12.00 -19.06
C THR A 47 0.12 -12.99 -17.89
N GLY A 48 -0.81 -13.95 -17.89
CA GLY A 48 -1.10 -14.83 -16.77
C GLY A 48 -1.87 -14.14 -15.63
N ALA A 49 -2.32 -12.90 -15.81
CA ALA A 49 -3.02 -12.14 -14.79
C ALA A 49 -4.50 -12.51 -14.71
N VAL A 50 -5.03 -12.60 -13.50
CA VAL A 50 -6.46 -12.80 -13.25
C VAL A 50 -7.18 -11.47 -13.36
N ARG A 51 -8.21 -11.40 -14.21
CA ARG A 51 -9.03 -10.21 -14.42
C ARG A 51 -10.32 -10.31 -13.63
N LEU A 52 -10.56 -9.34 -12.74
CA LEU A 52 -11.73 -9.31 -11.86
C LEU A 52 -12.10 -7.87 -11.45
N PRO A 53 -13.35 -7.59 -11.06
CA PRO A 53 -13.72 -6.30 -10.48
C PRO A 53 -13.21 -6.17 -9.03
N LEU A 54 -13.00 -4.93 -8.54
CA LEU A 54 -12.40 -4.65 -7.24
C LEU A 54 -13.15 -5.36 -6.10
N ALA A 55 -14.48 -5.39 -6.17
CA ALA A 55 -15.33 -6.04 -5.18
C ALA A 55 -15.04 -7.55 -5.01
N ARG A 56 -14.39 -8.19 -5.99
CA ARG A 56 -14.00 -9.60 -5.96
C ARG A 56 -12.56 -9.84 -5.53
N LEU A 57 -11.72 -8.80 -5.48
CA LEU A 57 -10.28 -8.92 -5.26
C LEU A 57 -9.98 -9.64 -3.94
N ALA A 58 -10.50 -9.14 -2.82
CA ALA A 58 -10.20 -9.70 -1.49
C ALA A 58 -10.52 -11.20 -1.38
N ALA A 59 -11.61 -11.64 -2.03
CA ALA A 59 -12.02 -13.04 -2.05
C ALA A 59 -11.18 -13.90 -3.03
N ALA A 60 -10.55 -13.29 -4.02
CA ALA A 60 -9.67 -13.96 -4.98
C ALA A 60 -8.23 -14.12 -4.47
N LEU A 61 -7.86 -13.39 -3.41
CA LEU A 61 -6.57 -13.52 -2.73
C LEU A 61 -6.49 -14.86 -1.99
N ALA A 62 -6.05 -15.88 -2.72
CA ALA A 62 -5.93 -17.20 -2.17
C ALA A 62 -4.95 -17.21 -0.98
N PRO A 63 -5.23 -18.02 0.07
CA PRO A 63 -4.36 -18.13 1.24
C PRO A 63 -3.08 -18.92 0.96
N ASP A 64 -2.96 -19.53 -0.22
CA ASP A 64 -1.81 -20.33 -0.60
C ASP A 64 -0.59 -19.45 -0.92
N ALA A 65 0.60 -19.99 -0.61
CA ALA A 65 1.88 -19.31 -0.78
C ALA A 65 2.32 -19.32 -2.25
N ARG A 66 1.56 -18.66 -3.13
CA ARG A 66 1.91 -18.49 -4.54
C ARG A 66 1.91 -17.03 -4.97
N LEU A 67 2.75 -16.75 -5.96
CA LEU A 67 2.73 -15.49 -6.70
C LEU A 67 1.48 -15.46 -7.59
N GLN A 68 0.69 -14.40 -7.50
CA GLN A 68 -0.50 -14.21 -8.33
C GLN A 68 -0.66 -12.74 -8.74
N LEU A 69 -1.05 -12.52 -9.99
CA LEU A 69 -1.23 -11.19 -10.59
C LEU A 69 -2.72 -10.95 -10.82
N PHE A 70 -3.19 -9.74 -10.52
CA PHE A 70 -4.59 -9.35 -10.68
C PHE A 70 -4.68 -8.00 -11.40
N THR A 71 -5.45 -7.95 -12.48
CA THR A 71 -5.83 -6.68 -13.13
C THR A 71 -7.27 -6.37 -12.76
N VAL A 72 -7.48 -5.22 -12.11
CA VAL A 72 -8.79 -4.82 -11.60
C VAL A 72 -9.60 -4.15 -12.71
N THR A 73 -10.67 -4.79 -13.17
CA THR A 73 -11.32 -4.45 -14.44
C THR A 73 -12.20 -3.21 -14.41
N ASP A 74 -12.73 -2.88 -13.23
CA ASP A 74 -13.59 -1.71 -12.98
C ASP A 74 -12.81 -0.54 -12.37
N GLN A 75 -11.50 -0.68 -12.21
CA GLN A 75 -10.58 0.36 -11.75
C GLN A 75 -9.36 0.43 -12.69
N PRO A 76 -9.47 1.13 -13.84
CA PRO A 76 -8.38 1.23 -14.80
C PRO A 76 -7.07 1.69 -14.17
N GLY A 77 -5.97 1.03 -14.51
CA GLY A 77 -4.65 1.31 -13.96
C GLY A 77 -4.34 0.61 -12.63
N LEU A 78 -5.31 0.01 -11.96
CA LEU A 78 -5.06 -0.75 -10.72
C LEU A 78 -4.64 -2.19 -11.01
N HIS A 79 -3.41 -2.50 -10.61
CA HIS A 79 -2.83 -3.84 -10.66
C HIS A 79 -2.45 -4.29 -9.25
N VAL A 80 -2.69 -5.55 -8.93
CA VAL A 80 -2.36 -6.12 -7.62
C VAL A 80 -1.52 -7.37 -7.79
N MET A 81 -0.38 -7.43 -7.12
CA MET A 81 0.47 -8.60 -7.06
C MET A 81 0.47 -9.17 -5.65
N GLN A 82 0.01 -10.41 -5.53
CA GLN A 82 0.21 -11.22 -4.34
C GLN A 82 1.55 -11.94 -4.45
N ALA A 83 2.46 -11.73 -3.50
CA ALA A 83 3.65 -12.56 -3.34
C ALA A 83 3.33 -13.83 -2.55
N ALA A 84 4.12 -14.88 -2.72
CA ALA A 84 3.99 -16.14 -1.97
C ALA A 84 4.25 -15.97 -0.46
N SER A 85 5.15 -15.04 -0.11
CA SER A 85 5.50 -14.72 1.27
C SER A 85 6.06 -13.30 1.39
N LEU A 86 6.21 -12.82 2.62
CA LEU A 86 6.85 -11.54 2.89
C LEU A 86 8.32 -11.52 2.45
N GLU A 87 9.03 -12.64 2.56
CA GLU A 87 10.43 -12.76 2.10
C GLU A 87 10.53 -12.64 0.58
N GLN A 88 9.59 -13.24 -0.17
CA GLN A 88 9.57 -13.10 -1.63
C GLN A 88 9.29 -11.64 -2.01
N GLN A 89 8.33 -11.00 -1.35
CA GLN A 89 8.03 -9.58 -1.55
C GLN A 89 9.26 -8.70 -1.23
N GLY A 90 9.91 -8.93 -0.10
CA GLY A 90 11.14 -8.23 0.29
C GLY A 90 12.25 -8.38 -0.74
N ALA A 91 12.47 -9.61 -1.26
CA ALA A 91 13.47 -9.85 -2.29
C ALA A 91 13.22 -9.02 -3.57
N MET A 92 11.96 -8.71 -3.88
CA MET A 92 11.56 -7.91 -5.03
C MET A 92 11.64 -6.40 -4.78
N PHE A 93 11.23 -5.93 -3.59
CA PHE A 93 10.95 -4.49 -3.37
C PHE A 93 11.84 -3.80 -2.34
N THR A 94 12.65 -4.49 -1.53
CA THR A 94 13.38 -3.81 -0.45
C THR A 94 14.25 -2.64 -0.94
N ARG A 95 14.91 -2.76 -2.09
CA ARG A 95 15.70 -1.65 -2.67
C ARG A 95 14.83 -0.58 -3.33
N VAL A 96 13.65 -0.95 -3.84
CA VAL A 96 12.65 -0.01 -4.36
C VAL A 96 12.13 0.88 -3.22
N VAL A 97 11.67 0.26 -2.12
CA VAL A 97 11.24 0.96 -0.89
C VAL A 97 12.34 1.85 -0.33
N ALA A 98 13.58 1.33 -0.29
CA ALA A 98 14.72 2.13 0.17
C ALA A 98 14.95 3.38 -0.69
N LEU A 99 14.79 3.28 -2.00
CA LEU A 99 14.94 4.40 -2.92
C LEU A 99 13.78 5.41 -2.81
N LEU A 100 12.54 4.95 -2.65
CA LEU A 100 11.35 5.79 -2.89
C LEU A 100 10.65 6.28 -1.62
N GLU A 101 10.75 5.55 -0.50
CA GLU A 101 9.94 5.80 0.70
C GLU A 101 10.77 6.12 1.95
N ARG A 102 11.96 5.55 2.08
CA ARG A 102 12.76 5.66 3.31
C ARG A 102 13.41 7.04 3.44
N ARG A 103 13.28 7.67 4.62
CA ARG A 103 13.90 8.97 4.92
C ARG A 103 15.42 8.93 5.01
N ASP A 104 15.95 7.79 5.47
CA ASP A 104 17.35 7.62 5.83
C ASP A 104 18.16 6.87 4.77
N MET A 105 17.63 6.86 3.54
CA MET A 105 18.25 6.28 2.36
C MET A 105 18.28 7.32 1.23
N PRO A 106 19.29 7.25 0.35
CA PRO A 106 19.40 8.19 -0.75
C PRO A 106 18.28 7.99 -1.77
N ARG A 107 17.81 9.11 -2.36
CA ARG A 107 16.74 9.15 -3.37
C ARG A 107 17.26 9.21 -4.81
N ASP A 108 18.57 9.36 -4.97
CA ASP A 108 19.26 9.58 -6.24
C ASP A 108 20.10 8.36 -6.66
N ARG A 109 20.10 7.27 -5.88
CA ARG A 109 20.86 6.06 -6.21
C ARG A 109 20.29 4.78 -5.60
N VAL A 110 20.42 3.69 -6.36
CA VAL A 110 20.11 2.36 -5.87
C VAL A 110 21.24 1.90 -4.95
N VAL A 111 20.91 1.68 -3.68
CA VAL A 111 21.88 1.21 -2.68
C VAL A 111 22.26 -0.26 -2.88
N SER A 112 23.42 -0.67 -2.34
CA SER A 112 23.83 -2.08 -2.38
C SER A 112 23.05 -2.94 -1.39
N ALA A 113 22.98 -4.24 -1.63
CA ALA A 113 22.39 -5.19 -0.67
C ALA A 113 23.08 -5.15 0.70
N ALA A 114 24.40 -4.90 0.73
CA ALA A 114 25.15 -4.75 1.97
C ALA A 114 24.73 -3.50 2.76
N ALA A 115 24.45 -2.39 2.08
CA ALA A 115 23.95 -1.16 2.70
C ALA A 115 22.55 -1.36 3.30
N ILE A 116 21.65 -2.03 2.58
CA ILE A 116 20.33 -2.45 3.09
C ILE A 116 20.47 -3.31 4.33
N ALA A 117 21.31 -4.34 4.29
CA ALA A 117 21.49 -5.26 5.41
C ALA A 117 22.10 -4.54 6.63
N ALA A 118 23.03 -3.61 6.43
CA ALA A 118 23.60 -2.80 7.51
C ALA A 118 22.56 -1.88 8.14
N HIS A 119 21.72 -1.25 7.31
CA HIS A 119 20.62 -0.42 7.76
C HIS A 119 19.60 -1.23 8.56
N ALA A 120 19.14 -2.36 8.04
CA ALA A 120 18.17 -3.23 8.72
C ALA A 120 18.68 -3.70 10.09
N ARG A 121 19.97 -4.06 10.19
CA ARG A 121 20.62 -4.40 11.47
C ARG A 121 20.61 -3.22 12.46
N ARG A 122 20.89 -2.00 12.00
CA ARG A 122 20.91 -0.79 12.85
C ARG A 122 19.56 -0.52 13.50
N PHE A 123 18.46 -0.81 12.82
CA PHE A 123 17.10 -0.53 13.30
C PHE A 123 16.39 -1.75 13.93
N GLY A 124 17.08 -2.89 13.98
CA GLY A 124 16.55 -4.14 14.52
C GLY A 124 15.36 -4.67 13.72
N THR A 125 15.33 -4.40 12.41
CA THR A 125 14.24 -4.77 11.51
C THR A 125 14.70 -5.84 10.54
N ASP A 126 13.82 -6.79 10.23
CA ASP A 126 13.99 -7.64 9.05
C ASP A 126 13.81 -6.77 7.79
N PRO A 127 14.75 -6.79 6.82
CA PRO A 127 14.55 -6.07 5.55
C PRO A 127 13.22 -6.37 4.87
N ALA A 128 12.70 -7.59 5.00
CA ALA A 128 11.41 -7.98 4.43
C ALA A 128 10.22 -7.29 5.13
N GLY A 129 10.34 -7.00 6.43
CA GLY A 129 9.34 -6.27 7.21
C GLY A 129 9.16 -4.81 6.80
N LEU A 130 10.07 -4.25 6.00
CA LEU A 130 9.89 -2.94 5.36
C LEU A 130 8.83 -2.97 4.26
N THR A 131 8.45 -4.16 3.79
CA THR A 131 7.69 -4.34 2.56
C THR A 131 6.31 -4.97 2.76
N ALA A 132 5.77 -4.98 3.99
CA ALA A 132 4.54 -5.74 4.32
C ALA A 132 3.30 -5.32 3.50
N GLY A 133 3.29 -4.12 2.96
CA GLY A 133 2.47 -3.67 1.84
C GLY A 133 3.28 -2.60 1.13
N ASN A 134 3.21 -2.56 -0.19
CA ASN A 134 3.80 -1.45 -0.94
C ASN A 134 2.92 -1.14 -2.13
N ASN A 135 3.03 0.11 -2.56
CA ASN A 135 2.37 0.63 -3.72
C ASN A 135 3.36 1.48 -4.52
N PHE A 136 3.36 1.29 -5.84
CA PHE A 136 4.24 2.04 -6.72
C PHE A 136 3.54 2.31 -8.05
N SER A 137 3.69 3.52 -8.57
CA SER A 137 3.43 3.76 -9.98
C SER A 137 4.42 2.97 -10.84
N THR A 138 4.01 2.61 -12.06
CA THR A 138 4.92 1.95 -13.00
C THR A 138 6.07 2.86 -13.43
N GLU A 139 5.91 4.19 -13.36
CA GLU A 139 6.97 5.17 -13.57
C GLU A 139 8.05 5.07 -12.49
N GLU A 140 7.65 4.96 -11.22
CA GLU A 140 8.58 4.78 -10.11
C GLU A 140 9.38 3.47 -10.21
N LEU A 141 8.70 2.37 -10.56
CA LEU A 141 9.37 1.09 -10.80
C LEU A 141 10.33 1.15 -11.98
N THR A 142 9.93 1.82 -13.06
CA THR A 142 10.78 2.07 -14.22
C THR A 142 12.02 2.88 -13.83
N HIS A 143 11.83 3.96 -13.07
CA HIS A 143 12.92 4.81 -12.59
C HIS A 143 13.94 4.01 -11.76
N PHE A 144 13.47 3.10 -10.89
CA PHE A 144 14.36 2.20 -10.16
C PHE A 144 15.23 1.35 -11.10
N PHE A 145 14.64 0.70 -12.11
CA PHE A 145 15.41 -0.14 -13.05
C PHE A 145 16.37 0.66 -13.91
N GLU A 146 15.96 1.85 -14.36
CA GLU A 146 16.83 2.76 -15.10
C GLU A 146 18.01 3.21 -14.26
N LEU A 147 17.77 3.63 -13.03
CA LEU A 147 18.83 4.08 -12.14
C LEU A 147 19.81 2.95 -11.80
N ALA A 148 19.31 1.73 -11.57
CA ALA A 148 20.17 0.56 -11.38
C ALA A 148 21.03 0.29 -12.63
N ARG A 149 20.45 0.38 -13.83
CA ARG A 149 21.16 0.19 -15.11
C ARG A 149 22.24 1.24 -15.31
N GLU A 150 21.92 2.52 -15.15
CA GLU A 150 22.86 3.65 -15.28
C GLU A 150 24.03 3.52 -14.30
N GLN A 151 23.79 3.00 -13.10
CA GLN A 151 24.80 2.81 -12.06
C GLN A 151 25.60 1.52 -12.22
N GLY A 152 25.27 0.66 -13.19
CA GLY A 152 25.86 -0.67 -13.33
C GLY A 152 25.56 -1.58 -12.12
N VAL A 153 24.48 -1.31 -11.39
CA VAL A 153 24.06 -2.09 -10.23
C VAL A 153 23.40 -3.38 -10.73
N VAL A 154 23.98 -4.51 -10.34
CA VAL A 154 23.40 -5.82 -10.63
C VAL A 154 22.11 -6.01 -9.82
N LEU A 155 21.01 -6.28 -10.53
CA LEU A 155 19.75 -6.67 -9.91
C LEU A 155 19.91 -8.01 -9.17
N ASN A 156 19.25 -8.18 -8.04
CA ASN A 156 19.18 -9.45 -7.36
C ASN A 156 18.16 -10.39 -8.05
N GLN A 157 18.01 -11.64 -7.57
CA GLN A 157 17.08 -12.58 -8.19
C GLN A 157 15.60 -12.15 -8.09
N GLY A 158 15.17 -11.59 -6.96
CA GLY A 158 13.81 -11.08 -6.77
C GLY A 158 13.54 -9.88 -7.67
N GLU A 159 14.46 -8.93 -7.77
CA GLU A 159 14.32 -7.76 -8.65
C GLU A 159 14.30 -8.12 -10.14
N ARG A 160 15.12 -9.08 -10.57
CA ARG A 160 15.01 -9.64 -11.94
C ARG A 160 13.66 -10.31 -12.18
N THR A 161 13.16 -11.02 -11.17
CA THR A 161 11.82 -11.63 -11.22
C THR A 161 10.75 -10.55 -11.37
N LEU A 162 10.82 -9.49 -10.57
CA LEU A 162 9.92 -8.34 -10.66
C LEU A 162 9.97 -7.69 -12.05
N GLN A 163 11.17 -7.36 -12.56
CA GLN A 163 11.32 -6.80 -13.90
C GLN A 163 10.67 -7.68 -14.98
N THR A 164 10.93 -9.00 -14.91
CA THR A 164 10.35 -9.98 -15.85
C THR A 164 8.82 -10.01 -15.77
N ILE A 165 8.26 -9.97 -14.56
CA ILE A 165 6.81 -9.90 -14.33
C ILE A 165 6.24 -8.62 -14.95
N LEU A 166 6.83 -7.46 -14.67
CA LEU A 166 6.34 -6.18 -15.17
C LEU A 166 6.40 -6.09 -16.70
N VAL A 167 7.44 -6.63 -17.33
CA VAL A 167 7.54 -6.72 -18.79
C VAL A 167 6.48 -7.66 -19.37
N ARG A 168 6.36 -8.87 -18.82
CA ARG A 168 5.35 -9.84 -19.28
C ARG A 168 3.93 -9.30 -19.11
N TRP A 169 3.68 -8.60 -18.00
CA TRP A 169 2.41 -7.97 -17.69
C TRP A 169 2.18 -6.65 -18.45
N ARG A 170 3.14 -6.25 -19.30
CA ARG A 170 3.10 -5.03 -20.12
C ARG A 170 2.91 -3.75 -19.32
N LEU A 171 3.42 -3.73 -18.08
CA LEU A 171 3.43 -2.55 -17.21
C LEU A 171 4.67 -1.68 -17.45
N ILE A 172 5.76 -2.30 -17.90
CA ILE A 172 6.97 -1.61 -18.38
C ILE A 172 7.42 -2.24 -19.70
N ARG A 173 8.20 -1.50 -20.47
CA ARG A 173 8.79 -1.96 -21.74
C ARG A 173 10.14 -1.30 -21.96
N GLU A 174 10.99 -1.96 -22.74
CA GLU A 174 12.26 -1.38 -23.18
C GLU A 174 12.05 -0.65 -24.51
N GLU A 175 12.47 0.62 -24.56
CA GLU A 175 12.47 1.44 -25.75
C GLU A 175 13.86 2.04 -25.95
N GLN A 176 14.50 1.75 -27.08
CA GLN A 176 15.82 2.30 -27.42
C GLN A 176 16.88 2.11 -26.31
N GLY A 177 16.86 0.96 -25.63
CA GLY A 177 17.79 0.65 -24.56
C GLY A 177 17.49 1.30 -23.20
N THR A 178 16.27 1.83 -23.02
CA THR A 178 15.79 2.51 -21.81
C THR A 178 14.46 1.88 -21.39
N TRP A 179 14.29 1.53 -20.11
CA TRP A 179 13.00 1.16 -19.56
C TRP A 179 12.04 2.35 -19.54
N LYS A 180 10.78 2.09 -19.91
CA LYS A 180 9.68 3.04 -19.91
C LYS A 180 8.45 2.39 -19.27
N ALA A 181 7.71 3.16 -18.49
CA ALA A 181 6.37 2.78 -18.04
C ALA A 181 5.47 2.62 -19.26
N ALA A 182 4.60 1.62 -19.22
CA ALA A 182 3.69 1.39 -20.33
C ALA A 182 2.61 2.47 -20.40
N ASN A 183 2.13 2.88 -19.22
CA ASN A 183 1.14 3.92 -18.99
C ASN A 183 1.47 4.63 -17.66
N ALA A 184 1.49 5.96 -17.67
CA ALA A 184 1.75 6.78 -16.49
C ALA A 184 0.72 6.60 -15.36
N HIS A 185 -0.47 6.08 -15.69
CA HIS A 185 -1.57 5.87 -14.74
C HIS A 185 -1.62 4.45 -14.16
N ASP A 186 -0.73 3.55 -14.60
CA ASP A 186 -0.66 2.21 -14.01
C ASP A 186 0.01 2.25 -12.64
N PHE A 187 -0.62 1.57 -11.68
CA PHE A 187 -0.27 1.55 -10.28
C PHE A 187 -0.32 0.11 -9.75
N LEU A 188 0.78 -0.32 -9.12
CA LEU A 188 0.94 -1.66 -8.61
C LEU A 188 0.86 -1.67 -7.08
N ILE A 189 -0.15 -2.35 -6.55
CA ILE A 189 -0.22 -2.74 -5.14
C ILE A 189 0.43 -4.11 -4.97
N THR A 190 1.19 -4.28 -3.90
CA THR A 190 1.83 -5.55 -3.53
C THR A 190 1.42 -5.98 -2.15
N ILE A 191 1.04 -7.25 -2.02
CA ILE A 191 0.57 -7.83 -0.76
C ILE A 191 1.24 -9.20 -0.52
N PRO A 192 1.71 -9.46 0.70
CA PRO A 192 2.35 -10.73 1.01
C PRO A 192 1.33 -11.85 1.18
N GLY A 193 1.78 -13.07 0.90
CA GLY A 193 1.07 -14.28 1.28
C GLY A 193 0.94 -14.43 2.80
N LEU A 194 0.04 -15.30 3.23
CA LEU A 194 -0.14 -15.59 4.65
C LEU A 194 1.08 -16.34 5.20
N GLY A 195 1.40 -16.09 6.47
CA GLY A 195 2.46 -16.83 7.15
C GLY A 195 3.23 -16.03 8.17
N ARG A 196 4.19 -16.69 8.80
CA ARG A 196 5.08 -16.08 9.78
C ARG A 196 6.30 -15.49 9.07
N ALA A 197 6.50 -14.20 9.21
CA ALA A 197 7.72 -13.52 8.79
C ALA A 197 8.90 -13.95 9.67
N ARG A 198 10.11 -13.89 9.12
CA ARG A 198 11.35 -14.12 9.88
C ARG A 198 11.50 -13.20 11.10
N GLY A 199 10.96 -11.98 11.04
CA GLY A 199 10.88 -11.05 12.17
C GLY A 199 9.93 -11.46 13.31
N GLY A 200 9.19 -12.57 13.16
CA GLY A 200 8.26 -13.11 14.16
C GLY A 200 6.81 -12.64 14.01
N GLU A 201 6.58 -11.59 13.22
CA GLU A 201 5.25 -11.09 12.85
C GLU A 201 4.51 -12.16 12.02
N THR A 202 3.19 -12.28 12.20
CA THR A 202 2.36 -13.22 11.44
C THR A 202 1.38 -12.44 10.59
N ILE A 203 1.47 -12.63 9.27
CA ILE A 203 0.48 -12.13 8.31
C ILE A 203 -0.66 -13.15 8.26
N ASP A 204 -1.71 -12.89 9.02
CA ASP A 204 -2.97 -13.61 8.91
C ASP A 204 -3.92 -12.93 7.90
N ALA A 205 -5.07 -13.54 7.63
CA ALA A 205 -6.05 -13.02 6.68
C ALA A 205 -6.55 -11.62 7.06
N THR A 206 -6.61 -11.32 8.35
CA THR A 206 -7.14 -10.06 8.87
C THR A 206 -6.10 -8.95 8.75
N VAL A 207 -4.83 -9.23 9.05
CA VAL A 207 -3.70 -8.33 8.81
C VAL A 207 -3.56 -8.07 7.31
N ARG A 208 -3.61 -9.10 6.46
CA ARG A 208 -3.54 -8.95 5.00
C ARG A 208 -4.68 -8.09 4.45
N ALA A 209 -5.90 -8.25 4.97
CA ALA A 209 -7.02 -7.40 4.58
C ALA A 209 -6.82 -5.94 4.97
N ALA A 210 -6.23 -5.68 6.14
CA ALA A 210 -5.90 -4.32 6.57
C ALA A 210 -4.81 -3.68 5.71
N ILE A 211 -3.77 -4.45 5.37
CA ILE A 211 -2.73 -4.02 4.42
C ILE A 211 -3.36 -3.69 3.07
N LEU A 212 -4.16 -4.60 2.49
CA LEU A 212 -4.81 -4.34 1.20
C LEU A 212 -5.66 -3.07 1.24
N SER A 213 -6.44 -2.87 2.30
CA SER A 213 -7.26 -1.68 2.48
C SER A 213 -6.41 -0.41 2.51
N HIS A 214 -5.32 -0.41 3.29
CA HIS A 214 -4.34 0.69 3.33
C HIS A 214 -3.76 0.98 1.94
N GLU A 215 -3.27 -0.03 1.23
CA GLU A 215 -2.68 0.11 -0.11
C GLU A 215 -3.69 0.63 -1.15
N LEU A 216 -4.97 0.22 -1.06
CA LEU A 216 -6.02 0.76 -1.92
C LEU A 216 -6.28 2.24 -1.66
N GLY A 217 -6.04 2.71 -0.43
CA GLY A 217 -6.07 4.13 -0.09
C GLY A 217 -5.02 4.94 -0.84
N HIS A 218 -3.81 4.41 -0.99
CA HIS A 218 -2.75 5.04 -1.82
C HIS A 218 -3.14 5.08 -3.29
N TRP A 219 -3.68 3.97 -3.82
CA TRP A 219 -4.19 3.96 -5.19
C TRP A 219 -5.27 5.04 -5.40
N GLN A 220 -6.25 5.16 -4.49
CA GLN A 220 -7.28 6.19 -4.59
C GLN A 220 -6.68 7.61 -4.58
N TYR A 221 -5.69 7.86 -3.72
CA TYR A 221 -4.97 9.14 -3.68
C TYR A 221 -4.19 9.44 -4.97
N PHE A 222 -3.64 8.41 -5.61
CA PHE A 222 -2.93 8.54 -6.87
C PHE A 222 -3.87 8.73 -8.07
N SER A 223 -4.94 7.92 -8.16
CA SER A 223 -5.79 7.83 -9.34
C SER A 223 -6.90 8.87 -9.41
N ASP A 224 -7.36 9.38 -8.26
CA ASP A 224 -8.43 10.38 -8.18
C ASP A 224 -7.86 11.74 -7.79
N GLY A 225 -7.65 12.60 -8.79
CA GLY A 225 -7.11 13.94 -8.59
C GLY A 225 -7.97 14.85 -7.71
N ALA A 226 -9.30 14.65 -7.69
CA ALA A 226 -10.22 15.41 -6.84
C ALA A 226 -10.08 14.96 -5.37
N TYR A 227 -10.07 13.65 -5.13
CA TYR A 227 -9.79 13.09 -3.81
C TYR A 227 -8.42 13.55 -3.28
N ALA A 228 -7.39 13.47 -4.12
CA ALA A 228 -6.04 13.90 -3.75
C ALA A 228 -5.98 15.41 -3.41
N HIS A 229 -6.72 16.23 -4.16
CA HIS A 229 -6.85 17.66 -3.89
C HIS A 229 -7.48 17.91 -2.51
N VAL A 230 -8.55 17.20 -2.16
CA VAL A 230 -9.21 17.32 -0.86
C VAL A 230 -8.26 16.94 0.29
N CYS A 231 -7.52 15.85 0.16
CA CYS A 231 -6.53 15.43 1.16
C CYS A 231 -5.44 16.50 1.37
N ARG A 232 -4.92 17.10 0.28
CA ARG A 232 -3.94 18.20 0.36
C ARG A 232 -4.54 19.48 0.94
N ALA A 233 -5.76 19.85 0.55
CA ALA A 233 -6.45 21.01 1.10
C ALA A 233 -6.72 20.82 2.59
N PHE A 234 -7.15 19.63 3.01
CA PHE A 234 -7.32 19.27 4.42
C PHE A 234 -6.03 19.46 5.21
N TRP A 235 -4.91 18.92 4.71
CA TRP A 235 -3.60 19.08 5.35
C TRP A 235 -3.23 20.55 5.55
N TRP A 236 -3.32 21.37 4.50
CA TRP A 236 -2.83 22.75 4.55
C TRP A 236 -3.80 23.76 5.15
N GLN A 237 -5.10 23.54 5.00
CA GLN A 237 -6.12 24.55 5.30
C GLN A 237 -6.98 24.19 6.51
N VAL A 238 -7.08 22.90 6.87
CA VAL A 238 -7.95 22.44 7.96
C VAL A 238 -7.15 22.06 9.20
N LEU A 239 -5.99 21.41 9.04
CA LEU A 239 -5.13 21.08 10.18
C LEU A 239 -4.42 22.33 10.71
N SER A 240 -4.23 22.38 12.02
CA SER A 240 -3.35 23.38 12.63
C SER A 240 -1.88 23.07 12.33
N PHE A 241 -0.99 24.04 12.61
CA PHE A 241 0.45 23.82 12.49
C PHE A 241 0.93 22.70 13.42
N GLU A 242 0.43 22.67 14.65
CA GLU A 242 0.75 21.68 15.67
C GLU A 242 0.26 20.29 15.28
N GLU A 243 -0.97 20.17 14.77
CA GLU A 243 -1.52 18.89 14.29
C GLU A 243 -0.66 18.32 13.14
N ARG A 244 -0.27 19.16 12.17
CA ARG A 244 0.65 18.74 11.10
C ARG A 244 2.01 18.31 11.65
N ALA A 245 2.62 19.11 12.51
CA ALA A 245 3.94 18.83 13.06
C ALA A 245 3.95 17.49 13.83
N GLU A 246 2.91 17.23 14.64
CA GLU A 246 2.80 15.99 15.40
C GLU A 246 2.55 14.77 14.50
N LEU A 247 1.68 14.89 13.49
CA LEU A 247 1.45 13.81 12.51
C LEU A 247 2.73 13.51 11.71
N THR A 248 3.44 14.54 11.23
CA THR A 248 4.74 14.37 10.55
C THR A 248 5.74 13.67 11.45
N ARG A 249 5.86 14.07 12.72
CA ARG A 249 6.76 13.45 13.69
C ARG A 249 6.42 11.97 13.90
N GLN A 250 5.14 11.62 14.04
CA GLN A 250 4.73 10.23 14.22
C GLN A 250 5.08 9.37 12.99
N LEU A 251 4.80 9.84 11.77
CA LEU A 251 5.16 9.14 10.53
C LEU A 251 6.68 9.05 10.33
N GLU A 252 7.41 10.11 10.67
CA GLU A 252 8.88 10.10 10.63
C GLU A 252 9.48 9.05 11.59
N ASN A 253 8.87 8.85 12.77
CA ASN A 253 9.26 7.78 13.70
C ASN A 253 9.00 6.37 13.14
N LEU A 254 8.03 6.22 12.24
CA LEU A 254 7.80 4.99 11.47
C LEU A 254 8.77 4.84 10.28
N GLY A 255 9.62 5.85 10.06
CA GLY A 255 10.70 5.88 9.08
C GLY A 255 10.30 6.43 7.71
N TYR A 256 9.14 7.07 7.62
CA TYR A 256 8.71 7.77 6.41
C TYR A 256 9.47 9.09 6.23
N ASP A 257 9.59 9.51 4.98
CA ASP A 257 10.09 10.82 4.60
C ASP A 257 9.15 11.94 5.08
N PRO A 258 9.68 13.02 5.68
CA PRO A 258 8.84 14.08 6.24
C PRO A 258 8.31 15.08 5.21
N SER A 259 8.56 14.88 3.90
CA SER A 259 7.97 15.74 2.86
C SER A 259 6.45 15.57 2.82
N ASP A 260 5.75 16.65 2.49
CA ASP A 260 4.29 16.65 2.37
C ASP A 260 3.77 15.62 1.37
N ARG A 261 4.57 15.28 0.34
CA ARG A 261 4.23 14.25 -0.65
C ARG A 261 3.94 12.90 0.03
N ILE A 262 4.84 12.47 0.92
CA ILE A 262 4.71 11.19 1.62
C ILE A 262 3.78 11.32 2.81
N VAL A 263 3.92 12.39 3.61
CA VAL A 263 3.14 12.57 4.85
C VAL A 263 1.63 12.64 4.58
N ILE A 264 1.20 13.38 3.55
CA ILE A 264 -0.23 13.51 3.24
C ILE A 264 -0.80 12.18 2.75
N ASP A 265 -0.06 11.46 1.91
CA ASP A 265 -0.48 10.19 1.35
C ASP A 265 -0.59 9.09 2.42
N GLU A 266 0.41 8.97 3.29
CA GLU A 266 0.38 8.06 4.44
C GLU A 266 -0.73 8.42 5.43
N MET A 267 -0.87 9.72 5.75
CA MET A 267 -1.91 10.18 6.67
C MET A 267 -3.31 9.78 6.17
N GLN A 268 -3.63 10.01 4.90
CA GLN A 268 -4.96 9.66 4.39
C GLN A 268 -5.19 8.14 4.38
N ALA A 269 -4.17 7.34 4.02
CA ALA A 269 -4.24 5.88 4.02
C ALA A 269 -4.46 5.33 5.44
N TYR A 270 -3.74 5.84 6.43
CA TYR A 270 -3.92 5.44 7.83
C TYR A 270 -5.27 5.87 8.41
N LEU A 271 -5.68 7.11 8.19
CA LEU A 271 -6.89 7.64 8.84
C LEU A 271 -8.17 7.11 8.21
N LEU A 272 -8.23 6.94 6.88
CA LEU A 272 -9.46 6.59 6.18
C LEU A 272 -9.55 5.11 5.86
N HIS A 273 -8.44 4.51 5.46
CA HIS A 273 -8.42 3.18 4.84
C HIS A 273 -7.88 2.09 5.76
N THR A 274 -7.19 2.45 6.84
CA THR A 274 -6.65 1.48 7.80
C THR A 274 -7.64 1.26 8.96
N PRO A 275 -7.99 0.00 9.28
CA PRO A 275 -8.79 -0.29 10.48
C PRO A 275 -8.11 0.23 11.74
N ALA A 276 -8.88 0.82 12.66
CA ALA A 276 -8.33 1.53 13.83
C ALA A 276 -7.35 0.70 14.67
N ARG A 277 -7.61 -0.61 14.85
CA ARG A 277 -6.71 -1.52 15.61
C ARG A 277 -5.32 -1.71 14.99
N TYR A 278 -5.14 -1.30 13.75
CA TYR A 278 -3.92 -1.46 12.96
C TYR A 278 -3.25 -0.13 12.61
N MET A 279 -3.86 0.98 13.02
CA MET A 279 -3.34 2.31 12.78
C MET A 279 -2.20 2.60 13.78
N PRO A 280 -1.00 2.98 13.30
CA PRO A 280 0.14 3.25 14.17
C PRO A 280 0.16 4.69 14.70
N ILE A 281 -0.69 5.57 14.17
CA ILE A 281 -0.85 6.96 14.60
C ILE A 281 -1.74 6.97 15.86
N ILE A 282 -1.25 7.59 16.93
CA ILE A 282 -1.89 7.62 18.24
C ILE A 282 -2.22 9.04 18.68
N ASP A 283 -3.17 9.14 19.61
CA ASP A 283 -3.46 10.42 20.25
C ASP A 283 -2.25 10.90 21.05
N THR A 284 -1.90 12.17 20.86
CA THR A 284 -0.89 12.87 21.65
C THR A 284 -1.62 13.95 22.44
N PRO A 285 -1.67 13.90 23.78
CA PRO A 285 -2.38 14.91 24.57
C PRO A 285 -1.59 16.21 24.67
N GLY A 286 -2.29 17.32 24.91
CA GLY A 286 -1.71 18.63 25.25
C GLY A 286 -1.79 19.68 24.14
N PRO A 287 -1.28 20.91 24.39
CA PRO A 287 -1.42 22.06 23.49
C PRO A 287 -0.76 21.90 22.11
N GLY A 288 0.19 20.97 21.96
CA GLY A 288 0.81 20.59 20.69
C GLY A 288 0.46 19.17 20.25
N GLY A 289 -0.61 18.62 20.80
CA GLY A 289 -1.06 17.26 20.59
C GLY A 289 -1.96 17.07 19.39
N VAL A 290 -2.35 15.82 19.13
CA VAL A 290 -3.31 15.45 18.10
C VAL A 290 -4.38 14.52 18.69
N ASP A 291 -5.66 14.82 18.40
CA ASP A 291 -6.78 13.90 18.59
C ASP A 291 -7.06 13.24 17.24
N VAL A 292 -6.55 12.02 17.06
CA VAL A 292 -6.58 11.26 15.81
C VAL A 292 -8.02 10.94 15.42
N GLY A 293 -8.89 10.66 16.40
CA GLY A 293 -10.31 10.43 16.16
C GLY A 293 -11.00 11.66 15.58
N LYS A 294 -10.72 12.85 16.10
CA LYS A 294 -11.23 14.13 15.59
C LYS A 294 -10.65 14.48 14.23
N VAL A 295 -9.35 14.28 14.01
CA VAL A 295 -8.73 14.48 12.69
C VAL A 295 -9.38 13.56 11.66
N ARG A 296 -9.51 12.26 11.95
CA ARG A 296 -10.15 11.27 11.09
C ARG A 296 -11.56 11.68 10.70
N ARG A 297 -12.41 12.06 11.66
CA ARG A 297 -13.80 12.50 11.37
C ARG A 297 -13.84 13.71 10.45
N ARG A 298 -13.02 14.74 10.72
CA ARG A 298 -12.97 15.94 9.86
C ARG A 298 -12.50 15.62 8.45
N LEU A 299 -11.53 14.72 8.29
CA LEU A 299 -11.06 14.28 6.97
C LEU A 299 -12.14 13.48 6.23
N GLN A 300 -12.84 12.56 6.92
CA GLN A 300 -13.98 11.84 6.36
C GLN A 300 -15.07 12.78 5.85
N GLU A 301 -15.42 13.80 6.64
CA GLU A 301 -16.39 14.82 6.25
C GLU A 301 -15.90 15.65 5.06
N ALA A 302 -14.61 15.99 5.00
CA ALA A 302 -14.04 16.74 3.89
C ALA A 302 -14.12 15.94 2.57
N VAL A 303 -13.79 14.65 2.61
CA VAL A 303 -13.91 13.75 1.45
C VAL A 303 -15.38 13.55 1.05
N ALA A 304 -16.28 13.32 2.01
CA ALA A 304 -17.69 13.11 1.73
C ALA A 304 -18.34 14.34 1.08
N ARG A 305 -17.96 15.56 1.48
CA ARG A 305 -18.46 16.81 0.88
C ARG A 305 -17.97 17.06 -0.54
N ALA A 306 -16.83 16.48 -0.93
CA ALA A 306 -16.27 16.67 -2.26
C ALA A 306 -16.75 15.62 -3.28
N GLY A 307 -17.22 14.47 -2.80
CA GLY A 307 -17.74 13.38 -3.63
C GLY A 307 -19.25 13.40 -3.87
N GLY A 308 -19.99 14.33 -3.26
CA GLY A 308 -21.42 14.56 -3.47
C GLY A 308 -21.67 15.83 -4.27
#